data_AF-A0A975BRU9-F1
#
_entry.id   AF-A0A975BRU9-F1
#
_cell.length_a   1.000
_cell.length_b   1.000
_cell.length_c   1.000
_cell.angle_alpha   90.00
_cell.angle_beta   90.00
_cell.angle_gamma   90.00
#
_symmetry.space_group_name_H-M   'P 1'
#
loop_
_entity.id
_entity.type
_entity.pdbx_description
1 polymer ?
#
loop_
_entity_poly.entity_id
_entity_poly.type
_entity_poly.pdbx_seq_one_letter_code
_entity_poly.pdbx_strand_id
1 'polypeptide(L)'
;MLLTVPPFPVKLVTRYNELKQEAPDCVLLMQVGAFMQVMNDDARAVSEITGLKLQMFGDADDPVVLGGFPKSGMDKYVGRLVRAGRSVAIAPPG
;
A
#
# COMPACT_ATOMS: atom_id res chain seq x y z
N MET A 1 22.35 -20.23 11.85
CA MET A 1 21.08 -20.28 11.10
C MET A 1 20.58 -18.85 10.93
N LEU A 2 21.08 -18.15 9.92
CA LEU A 2 20.69 -16.77 9.66
C LEU A 2 19.37 -16.79 8.88
N LEU A 3 18.29 -16.41 9.54
CA LEU A 3 17.05 -16.07 8.85
C LEU A 3 17.34 -14.78 8.09
N THR A 4 17.73 -14.88 6.81
CA THR A 4 17.77 -13.72 5.93
C THR A 4 16.36 -13.20 5.85
N VAL A 5 16.10 -12.03 6.43
CA VAL A 5 14.91 -11.25 6.13
C VAL A 5 14.87 -11.17 4.60
N PRO A 6 13.83 -11.71 3.93
CA PRO A 6 13.79 -11.69 2.47
C PRO A 6 13.99 -10.23 2.03
N PRO A 7 14.88 -9.96 1.05
CA PRO A 7 15.12 -8.61 0.61
C PRO A 7 13.76 -8.03 0.23
N PHE A 8 13.33 -7.00 0.97
CA PHE A 8 12.16 -6.25 0.61
C PHE A 8 12.33 -5.85 -0.87
N PRO A 9 11.34 -6.07 -1.75
CA PRO A 9 11.55 -5.83 -3.17
C PRO A 9 11.70 -4.33 -3.40
N VAL A 10 12.93 -3.83 -3.45
CA VAL A 10 13.27 -2.42 -3.73
C VAL A 10 12.53 -1.95 -4.99
N LYS A 11 12.43 -2.82 -6.00
CA LYS A 11 11.65 -2.59 -7.23
C LYS A 11 10.20 -2.21 -6.99
N LEU A 12 9.56 -2.80 -5.97
CA LEU A 12 8.18 -2.55 -5.63
C LEU A 12 7.97 -1.15 -5.04
N VAL A 13 8.86 -0.72 -4.11
CA VAL A 13 8.81 0.63 -3.55
C VAL A 13 9.15 1.67 -4.60
N THR A 14 10.16 1.43 -5.44
CA THR A 14 10.47 2.34 -6.55
C THR A 14 9.27 2.52 -7.46
N ARG A 15 8.62 1.42 -7.86
CA ARG A 15 7.43 1.48 -8.72
C ARG A 15 6.25 2.19 -8.04
N TYR A 16 6.02 1.94 -6.76
CA TYR A 16 4.98 2.63 -6.00
C TYR A 16 5.23 4.14 -6.00
N ASN A 17 6.46 4.56 -5.73
CA ASN A 17 6.84 5.97 -5.66
C ASN A 17 6.70 6.67 -7.02
N GLU A 18 7.08 6.01 -8.12
CA GLU A 18 6.87 6.53 -9.48
C GLU A 18 5.38 6.80 -9.75
N LEU A 19 4.53 5.80 -9.51
CA LEU A 19 3.08 5.93 -9.71
C LEU A 19 2.45 6.95 -8.78
N LYS A 20 2.96 7.09 -7.55
CA LYS A 20 2.47 8.06 -6.57
C LYS A 20 2.74 9.49 -7.01
N GLN A 21 3.80 9.75 -7.78
CA GLN A 21 4.05 11.07 -8.35
C GLN A 21 2.99 11.50 -9.36
N GLU A 22 2.34 10.54 -10.04
CA GLU A 22 1.23 10.82 -10.97
C GLU A 22 -0.09 11.10 -10.23
N ALA A 23 -0.21 10.65 -8.98
CA ALA A 23 -1.42 10.79 -8.16
C ALA A 23 -1.10 11.14 -6.68
N PRO A 24 -0.47 12.31 -6.41
CA PRO A 24 0.05 12.64 -5.07
C PRO A 24 -1.04 12.76 -4.01
N ASP A 25 -2.21 13.29 -4.39
CA ASP A 25 -3.33 13.58 -3.47
C ASP A 25 -4.29 12.38 -3.27
N CYS A 26 -4.07 11.28 -3.99
CA CYS A 26 -4.92 10.10 -3.93
C CYS A 26 -4.26 8.98 -3.13
N VAL A 27 -5.05 8.21 -2.38
CA VAL A 27 -4.58 6.92 -1.88
C VAL A 27 -4.30 6.00 -3.06
N LEU A 28 -3.04 5.59 -3.25
CA LEU A 28 -2.66 4.70 -4.34
C LEU A 28 -2.82 3.23 -3.93
N LEU A 29 -3.68 2.50 -4.64
CA LEU A 29 -3.80 1.05 -4.53
C LEU A 29 -3.12 0.40 -5.74
N MET A 30 -1.96 -0.21 -5.51
CA MET A 30 -1.18 -0.87 -6.56
C MET A 30 -1.45 -2.37 -6.55
N GLN A 31 -1.87 -2.93 -7.69
CA GLN A 31 -2.13 -4.36 -7.80
C GLN A 31 -0.81 -5.15 -7.91
N VAL A 32 -0.62 -6.10 -7.00
CA VAL A 32 0.51 -7.03 -6.99
C VAL A 32 -0.04 -8.45 -6.90
N GLY A 33 -0.09 -9.14 -8.04
CA GLY A 33 -0.74 -10.45 -8.16
C GLY A 33 -2.21 -10.38 -7.74
N ALA A 34 -2.57 -11.14 -6.69
CA ALA A 34 -3.93 -11.22 -6.15
C ALA A 34 -4.24 -10.19 -5.05
N PHE A 35 -3.31 -9.27 -4.76
CA PHE A 35 -3.45 -8.30 -3.67
C PHE A 35 -3.43 -6.86 -4.20
N MET A 36 -4.14 -5.98 -3.50
CA MET A 36 -3.94 -4.54 -3.59
C MET A 36 -2.98 -4.15 -2.46
N GLN A 37 -1.91 -3.45 -2.80
CA GLN A 37 -0.91 -2.98 -1.87
C GLN A 37 -0.91 -1.45 -1.80
N VAL A 38 -0.61 -0.96 -0.61
CA VAL A 38 -0.54 0.46 -0.27
C VAL A 38 0.66 0.67 0.65
N MET A 39 1.36 1.79 0.53
CA MET A 39 2.61 2.01 1.25
C MET A 39 2.64 3.35 2.00
N ASN A 40 3.51 3.42 3.01
CA ASN A 40 3.88 4.62 3.75
C ASN A 40 2.64 5.37 4.29
N ASP A 41 2.52 6.66 3.99
CA ASP A 41 1.44 7.51 4.51
C ASP A 41 0.06 7.05 4.04
N ASP A 42 -0.05 6.58 2.80
CA ASP A 42 -1.29 6.01 2.30
C ASP A 42 -1.66 4.76 3.11
N ALA A 43 -0.68 3.92 3.47
CA ALA A 43 -0.93 2.71 4.26
C ALA A 43 -1.42 3.06 5.66
N ARG A 44 -0.82 4.08 6.30
CA ARG A 44 -1.26 4.59 7.61
C ARG A 44 -2.69 5.13 7.54
N ALA A 45 -2.99 5.97 6.55
CA ALA A 45 -4.34 6.51 6.34
C ALA A 45 -5.38 5.41 6.08
N VAL A 46 -5.06 4.41 5.26
CA VAL A 46 -5.93 3.27 5.01
C VAL A 46 -6.14 2.45 6.28
N SER A 47 -5.09 2.24 7.08
CA SER A 47 -5.18 1.52 8.35
C SER A 47 -6.11 2.21 9.33
N GLU A 48 -5.99 3.54 9.50
CA GLU A 48 -6.85 4.33 10.37
C GLU A 48 -8.35 4.21 9.99
N ILE A 49 -8.65 4.27 8.69
CA ILE A 49 -10.04 4.22 8.20
C ILE A 49 -10.60 2.80 8.25
N THR A 50 -9.78 1.80 7.95
CA THR A 50 -10.26 0.44 7.63
C THR A 50 -9.94 -0.62 8.68
N GLY A 51 -8.96 -0.37 9.55
CA GLY A 51 -8.35 -1.36 10.43
C GLY A 51 -7.39 -2.30 9.69
N LEU A 52 -6.89 -1.89 8.52
CA LEU A 52 -5.94 -2.69 7.74
C LEU A 52 -4.66 -2.93 8.57
N LYS A 53 -4.25 -4.20 8.69
CA LYS A 53 -3.00 -4.55 9.36
C LYS A 53 -1.82 -4.08 8.52
N LEU A 54 -0.85 -3.48 9.20
CA LEU A 54 0.38 -2.96 8.59
C LEU A 54 1.56 -3.85 8.93
N GLN A 55 2.51 -3.90 8.01
CA GLN A 55 3.82 -4.50 8.15
C GLN A 55 4.86 -3.40 7.98
N MET A 56 5.98 -3.52 8.69
CA MET A 56 7.09 -2.56 8.61
C MET A 56 8.36 -3.31 8.24
N PHE A 57 9.16 -2.74 7.37
CA PHE A 57 10.41 -3.32 6.87
C PHE A 57 11.50 -2.24 6.78
N GLY A 58 12.76 -2.65 6.93
CA GLY A 58 13.90 -1.73 6.83
C GLY A 58 14.37 -1.22 8.18
N ASP A 59 14.92 -0.01 8.17
CA ASP A 59 15.46 0.65 9.36
C ASP A 59 14.34 1.00 10.36
N ALA A 60 14.68 1.04 11.65
CA ALA A 60 13.74 1.46 12.69
C ALA A 60 13.40 2.96 12.61
N ASP A 61 14.35 3.77 12.12
CA ASP A 61 14.17 5.23 12.04
C ASP A 61 13.35 5.66 10.82
N ASP A 62 13.40 4.90 9.72
CA ASP A 62 12.61 5.15 8.51
C ASP A 62 12.12 3.84 7.86
N PRO A 63 11.15 3.16 8.49
CA PRO A 63 10.65 1.90 7.98
C PRO A 63 9.69 2.13 6.81
N VAL A 64 9.81 1.30 5.78
CA VAL A 64 8.76 1.15 4.77
C VAL A 64 7.54 0.54 5.45
N VAL A 65 6.43 1.26 5.42
CA VAL A 65 5.14 0.78 5.94
C VAL A 65 4.36 0.18 4.78
N LEU A 66 3.90 -1.06 4.93
CA LEU A 66 3.15 -1.77 3.90
C LEU A 66 1.82 -2.24 4.46
N GLY A 67 0.74 -1.96 3.75
CA GLY A 67 -0.56 -2.58 3.93
C GLY A 67 -0.98 -3.33 2.68
N GLY A 68 -1.85 -4.32 2.83
CA GLY A 68 -2.44 -4.97 1.67
C GLY A 68 -3.65 -5.83 1.99
N PHE A 69 -4.54 -5.97 1.02
CA PHE A 69 -5.74 -6.79 1.13
C PHE A 69 -6.01 -7.52 -0.20
N PRO A 70 -6.78 -8.63 -0.19
CA PRO A 70 -7.10 -9.37 -1.40
C PRO A 70 -7.84 -8.49 -2.41
N LYS A 71 -7.52 -8.61 -3.71
CA LYS A 71 -8.19 -7.86 -4.79
C LYS A 71 -9.71 -8.04 -4.79
N SER A 72 -10.20 -9.23 -4.41
CA SER A 72 -11.64 -9.49 -4.26
C SER A 72 -12.33 -8.59 -3.22
N GLY A 73 -11.59 -7.98 -2.29
CA GLY A 73 -12.09 -7.03 -1.31
C GLY A 73 -12.11 -5.57 -1.78
N MET A 74 -11.70 -5.27 -3.02
CA MET A 74 -11.50 -3.90 -3.51
C MET A 74 -12.70 -2.99 -3.27
N ASP A 75 -13.90 -3.41 -3.65
CA ASP A 75 -15.11 -2.60 -3.52
C ASP A 75 -15.40 -2.21 -2.05
N LYS A 76 -15.11 -3.12 -1.11
CA LYS A 76 -15.28 -2.87 0.33
C LYS A 76 -14.29 -1.81 0.81
N TYR A 77 -13.01 -1.93 0.45
CA TYR A 77 -11.98 -0.99 0.90
C TYR A 77 -12.17 0.38 0.24
N VAL A 78 -12.31 0.43 -1.07
CA VAL A 78 -12.55 1.68 -1.83
C VAL A 78 -13.81 2.36 -1.30
N GLY A 79 -14.90 1.61 -1.10
CA GLY A 79 -16.14 2.16 -0.56
C GLY A 79 -15.99 2.78 0.82
N ARG A 80 -15.12 2.27 1.69
CA ARG A 80 -14.84 2.88 3.00
C ARG A 80 -13.99 4.14 2.87
N LEU A 81 -12.98 4.11 2.01
CA LEU A 81 -12.09 5.25 1.76
C LEU A 81 -12.84 6.44 1.16
N VAL A 82 -13.68 6.20 0.15
CA VAL A 82 -14.48 7.23 -0.49
C VAL A 82 -15.49 7.85 0.49
N ARG A 83 -16.15 7.03 1.32
CA ARG A 83 -17.05 7.54 2.38
C ARG A 83 -16.34 8.37 3.43
N ALA A 84 -15.05 8.13 3.64
CA ALA A 84 -14.17 8.93 4.50
C ALA A 84 -13.57 10.16 3.79
N GLY A 85 -14.01 10.47 2.56
CA GLY A 85 -13.54 11.63 1.80
C GLY A 85 -12.17 11.47 1.14
N ARG A 86 -11.67 10.24 1.01
CA ARG A 86 -10.40 9.98 0.32
C ARG A 86 -10.62 9.68 -1.16
N SER A 87 -9.90 10.39 -2.02
CA SER A 87 -9.71 10.02 -3.43
C SER A 87 -8.81 8.80 -3.53
N VAL A 88 -9.11 7.88 -4.43
CA VAL A 88 -8.39 6.61 -4.58
C VAL A 88 -7.94 6.44 -6.03
N ALA A 89 -6.65 6.16 -6.24
CA ALA A 89 -6.08 5.79 -7.53
C ALA A 89 -5.81 4.28 -7.55
N ILE A 90 -6.09 3.62 -8.67
CA ILE A 90 -5.88 2.17 -8.84
C ILE A 90 -4.86 1.97 -9.95
N ALA A 91 -3.71 1.37 -9.60
CA ALA A 91 -2.71 0.97 -10.57
C ALA A 91 -2.81 -0.54 -10.86
N PRO A 92 -3.06 -0.96 -12.11
CA PRO A 92 -3.07 -2.37 -12.49
C PRO A 92 -1.66 -2.98 -12.42
N PRO A 93 -1.51 -4.31 -12.54
CA PRO A 93 -0.19 -4.93 -12.65
C PRO A 93 0.50 -4.42 -13.92
N GLY A 94 1.74 -3.95 -13.76
CA GLY A 94 2.64 -3.63 -14.87
C GLY A 94 3.45 -4.84 -15.31
#